data_AF-W4QPT4-F1
#
_entry.id   AF-W4QPT4-F1
#
_cell.length_a   1.000
_cell.length_b   1.000
_cell.length_c   1.000
_cell.angle_alpha   90.00
_cell.angle_beta   90.00
_cell.angle_gamma   90.00
#
_symmetry.space_group_name_H-M   'P 1'
#
loop_
_entity.id
_entity.type
_entity.pdbx_description
1 polymer ?
#
loop_
_entity_poly.entity_id
_entity_poly.type
_entity_poly.pdbx_seq_one_letter_code
_entity_poly.pdbx_strand_id
1 'polypeptide(L)'
;MIETRRGEGTYIKPFGSYRLVEILLSFLLKDENARKDLTETRRIIELEALKLACDRITEEYIEKLYQLLVQAKEEWAHGDLPVEEDYLFHRTIVEACDNRLLLNLWVSLVEYNKVAIERSLKREGRMSLALIEHENIYLALKKRDCKQAMLAMSRHLENSRF
;
A
#
# COMPACT_ATOMS: atom_id res chain seq x y z
N MET A 1 17.89 -10.36 21.97
CA MET A 1 19.27 -10.27 22.50
C MET A 1 19.23 -9.36 23.71
N ILE A 2 19.67 -9.85 24.86
CA ILE A 2 19.79 -9.05 26.10
C ILE A 2 21.24 -8.54 26.11
N GLU A 3 21.43 -7.23 26.21
CA GLU A 3 22.76 -6.63 26.38
C GLU A 3 22.88 -6.17 27.82
N THR A 4 23.84 -6.74 28.55
CA THR A 4 24.10 -6.38 29.95
C THR A 4 25.25 -5.37 29.97
N ARG A 5 24.95 -4.09 30.25
CA ARG A 5 25.97 -3.11 30.65
C ARG A 5 25.99 -3.02 32.17
N ARG A 6 27.19 -3.21 32.76
CA ARG A 6 27.39 -3.15 34.21
C ARG A 6 27.08 -1.73 34.71
N GLY A 7 26.03 -1.59 35.54
CA GLY A 7 25.82 -0.41 36.38
C GLY A 7 24.47 0.30 36.25
N GLU A 8 23.64 0.05 35.23
CA GLU A 8 22.47 0.92 34.95
C GLU A 8 21.11 0.19 34.81
N GLY A 9 21.01 -1.06 35.27
CA GLY A 9 19.76 -1.82 35.23
C GLY A 9 19.49 -2.50 33.88
N THR A 10 18.42 -3.30 33.82
CA THR A 10 18.03 -4.07 32.64
C THR A 10 17.08 -3.24 31.78
N TYR A 11 17.58 -2.75 30.64
CA TYR A 11 16.74 -2.12 29.63
C TYR A 11 16.21 -3.16 28.65
N ILE A 12 14.89 -3.25 28.52
CA ILE A 12 14.28 -3.91 27.36
C ILE A 12 14.39 -2.90 26.21
N LYS A 13 15.32 -3.11 25.28
CA LYS A 13 15.23 -2.43 23.98
C LYS A 13 13.86 -2.77 23.38
N PRO A 14 13.06 -1.79 22.91
CA PRO A 14 11.97 -2.11 22.00
C PRO A 14 12.57 -2.97 20.91
N PHE A 15 12.05 -4.18 20.74
CA PHE A 15 12.57 -5.10 19.74
C PHE A 15 12.32 -4.41 18.39
N GLY A 16 13.39 -3.87 17.79
CA GLY A 16 13.32 -3.35 16.43
C GLY A 16 12.93 -4.51 15.53
N SER A 17 11.66 -4.55 15.15
CA SER A 17 11.00 -5.55 14.31
C SER A 17 11.44 -5.49 12.84
N TYR A 18 12.58 -4.85 12.57
CA TYR A 18 13.04 -4.53 11.22
C TYR A 18 13.84 -5.66 10.56
N ARG A 19 13.93 -6.88 11.12
CA ARG A 19 14.65 -7.97 10.42
C ARG A 19 14.03 -8.32 9.06
N LEU A 20 12.70 -8.33 8.96
CA LEU A 20 12.05 -8.59 7.68
C LEU A 20 12.31 -7.44 6.69
N VAL A 21 12.23 -6.20 7.18
CA VAL A 21 12.54 -4.99 6.41
C VAL A 21 13.99 -4.99 5.93
N GLU A 22 14.96 -5.30 6.79
CA GLU A 22 16.38 -5.41 6.46
C GLU A 22 16.62 -6.50 5.42
N ILE A 23 15.94 -7.65 5.55
CA ILE A 23 15.99 -8.72 4.55
C ILE A 23 15.42 -8.22 3.22
N LEU A 24 14.24 -7.58 3.21
CA LEU A 24 13.62 -7.04 2.00
C LEU A 24 14.45 -5.93 1.35
N LEU A 25 15.03 -5.01 2.13
CA LEU A 25 15.96 -3.99 1.64
C LEU A 25 17.23 -4.64 1.07
N SER A 26 17.73 -5.71 1.67
CA SER A 26 18.85 -6.48 1.13
C SER A 26 18.51 -7.17 -0.20
N PHE A 27 17.23 -7.47 -0.47
CA PHE A 27 16.77 -7.90 -1.79
C PHE A 27 16.66 -6.72 -2.75
N LEU A 28 16.03 -5.60 -2.35
CA LEU A 28 15.80 -4.43 -3.20
C LEU A 28 17.08 -3.74 -3.70
N LEU A 29 18.16 -3.83 -2.94
CA LEU A 29 19.47 -3.29 -3.31
C LEU A 29 20.23 -4.18 -4.32
N LYS A 30 19.69 -5.34 -4.74
CA LYS A 30 20.45 -6.34 -5.52
C LYS A 30 20.44 -6.17 -7.04
N ASP A 31 19.33 -5.75 -7.67
CA ASP A 31 19.23 -5.32 -9.09
C ASP A 31 17.75 -5.10 -9.50
N GLU A 32 17.49 -4.84 -10.79
CA GLU A 32 16.16 -4.68 -11.40
C GLU A 32 15.21 -5.88 -11.21
N ASN A 33 15.70 -7.11 -11.09
CA ASN A 33 14.86 -8.28 -10.88
C ASN A 33 14.22 -8.27 -9.50
N ALA A 34 14.95 -7.82 -8.47
CA ALA A 34 14.39 -7.70 -7.13
C ALA A 34 13.24 -6.68 -7.05
N ARG A 35 13.27 -5.63 -7.88
CA ARG A 35 12.15 -4.66 -7.98
C ARG A 35 10.91 -5.27 -8.63
N LYS A 36 11.11 -6.16 -9.60
CA LYS A 36 10.01 -6.93 -10.22
C LYS A 36 9.39 -7.89 -9.20
N ASP A 37 10.21 -8.63 -8.45
CA ASP A 37 9.74 -9.55 -7.40
C ASP A 37 8.96 -8.80 -6.32
N LEU A 38 9.42 -7.61 -5.92
CA LEU A 38 8.68 -6.76 -4.98
C LEU A 38 7.33 -6.33 -5.56
N THR A 39 7.31 -5.84 -6.81
CA THR A 39 6.08 -5.41 -7.48
C THR A 39 5.07 -6.55 -7.60
N GLU A 40 5.55 -7.75 -7.93
CA GLU A 40 4.73 -8.96 -7.98
C GLU A 40 4.18 -9.34 -6.60
N THR A 41 5.03 -9.32 -5.57
CA THR A 41 4.63 -9.63 -4.19
C THR A 41 3.60 -8.64 -3.66
N ARG A 42 3.80 -7.33 -3.90
CA ARG A 42 2.83 -6.28 -3.57
C ARG A 42 1.48 -6.58 -4.24
N ARG A 43 1.48 -6.91 -5.54
CA ARG A 43 0.26 -7.23 -6.28
C ARG A 43 -0.48 -8.43 -5.69
N ILE A 44 0.23 -9.50 -5.34
CA ILE A 44 -0.38 -10.69 -4.72
C ILE A 44 -1.05 -10.30 -3.38
N ILE A 45 -0.34 -9.59 -2.52
CA ILE A 45 -0.83 -9.21 -1.19
C ILE A 45 -2.06 -8.31 -1.30
N GLU A 46 -2.03 -7.30 -2.16
CA GLU A 46 -3.15 -6.37 -2.29
C GLU A 46 -4.39 -7.01 -2.89
N LEU A 47 -4.25 -7.91 -3.88
CA LEU A 47 -5.39 -8.62 -4.45
C LEU A 47 -6.03 -9.58 -3.45
N GLU A 48 -5.23 -10.34 -2.69
CA GLU A 48 -5.78 -11.24 -1.67
C GLU A 48 -6.37 -10.46 -0.48
N ALA A 49 -5.75 -9.33 -0.09
CA ALA A 49 -6.31 -8.45 0.92
C ALA A 49 -7.65 -7.85 0.46
N LEU A 50 -7.74 -7.36 -0.79
CA LEU A 50 -8.98 -6.83 -1.36
C LEU A 50 -10.08 -7.90 -1.41
N LYS A 51 -9.74 -9.13 -1.80
CA LYS A 51 -10.68 -10.25 -1.84
C LYS A 51 -11.27 -10.53 -0.46
N LEU A 52 -10.44 -10.52 0.59
CA LEU A 52 -10.91 -10.64 1.98
C LEU A 52 -11.71 -9.41 2.42
N ALA A 53 -11.29 -8.22 2.01
CA ALA A 53 -11.96 -6.96 2.33
C ALA A 53 -13.36 -6.88 1.72
N CYS A 54 -13.62 -7.49 0.55
CA CYS A 54 -14.95 -7.50 -0.05
C CYS A 54 -16.07 -7.96 0.93
N ASP A 55 -15.76 -8.95 1.76
CA ASP A 55 -16.71 -9.53 2.72
C ASP A 55 -16.73 -8.79 4.08
N ARG A 56 -15.72 -7.96 4.35
CA ARG A 56 -15.44 -7.37 5.69
C ARG A 56 -15.52 -5.86 5.72
N ILE A 57 -15.44 -5.20 4.57
CA ILE A 57 -15.36 -3.75 4.48
C ILE A 57 -16.62 -3.11 5.05
N THR A 58 -16.44 -2.11 5.91
CA THR A 58 -17.53 -1.37 6.55
C THR A 58 -17.80 -0.07 5.79
N GLU A 59 -18.94 0.57 6.06
CA GLU A 59 -19.23 1.90 5.49
C GLU A 59 -18.20 2.95 5.91
N GLU A 60 -17.57 2.81 7.08
CA GLU A 60 -16.48 3.68 7.54
C GLU A 60 -15.27 3.61 6.61
N TYR A 61 -14.87 2.40 6.20
CA TYR A 61 -13.80 2.23 5.23
C TYR A 61 -14.18 2.79 3.85
N ILE A 62 -15.42 2.61 3.41
CA ILE A 62 -15.90 3.17 2.14
C ILE A 62 -15.86 4.70 2.17
N GLU A 63 -16.30 5.32 3.26
CA GLU A 63 -16.23 6.77 3.44
C GLU A 63 -14.77 7.27 3.48
N LYS A 64 -13.89 6.57 4.19
CA LYS A 64 -12.46 6.89 4.22
C LYS A 64 -11.83 6.84 2.82
N LEU A 65 -12.16 5.83 2.01
CA LEU A 65 -11.69 5.73 0.62
C LEU A 65 -12.19 6.89 -0.25
N TYR A 66 -13.45 7.31 -0.04
CA TYR A 66 -14.01 8.46 -0.73
C TYR A 66 -13.26 9.76 -0.39
N GLN A 67 -13.01 10.01 0.90
CA GLN A 67 -12.31 11.19 1.36
C GLN A 67 -10.87 11.27 0.82
N LEU A 68 -10.15 10.15 0.83
CA LEU A 68 -8.81 10.06 0.23
C LEU A 68 -8.83 10.35 -1.27
N LEU A 69 -9.84 9.86 -2.00
CA LEU A 69 -9.98 10.14 -3.43
C LEU A 69 -10.27 11.63 -3.70
N VAL A 70 -11.11 12.27 -2.87
CA VAL A 70 -11.40 13.70 -2.97
C VAL A 70 -10.12 14.51 -2.73
N GLN A 71 -9.40 14.22 -1.65
CA GLN A 71 -8.15 14.90 -1.32
C GLN A 71 -7.11 14.72 -2.42
N ALA A 72 -6.92 13.50 -2.94
CA ALA A 72 -5.96 13.25 -4.02
C ALA A 72 -6.30 14.04 -5.30
N LYS A 73 -7.59 14.18 -5.63
CA LYS A 73 -8.05 14.99 -6.76
C LYS A 73 -7.80 16.48 -6.52
N GLU A 74 -8.01 16.97 -5.31
CA GLU A 74 -7.75 18.36 -4.93
C GLU A 74 -6.26 18.68 -5.01
N GLU A 75 -5.39 17.87 -4.43
CA GLU A 75 -3.93 18.07 -4.49
C GLU A 75 -3.43 18.06 -5.93
N TRP A 76 -3.87 17.09 -6.74
CA TRP A 76 -3.50 17.03 -8.15
C TRP A 76 -3.96 18.25 -8.93
N ALA A 77 -5.15 18.80 -8.63
CA ALA A 77 -5.64 20.03 -9.25
C ALA A 77 -4.82 21.27 -8.87
N HIS A 78 -4.19 21.29 -7.69
CA HIS A 78 -3.29 22.36 -7.25
C HIS A 78 -1.84 22.18 -7.76
N GLY A 79 -1.55 21.09 -8.46
CA GLY A 79 -0.23 20.80 -9.04
C GLY A 79 0.68 19.96 -8.13
N ASP A 80 0.17 19.47 -7.01
CA ASP A 80 0.88 18.59 -6.10
C ASP A 80 0.68 17.13 -6.47
N LEU A 81 1.67 16.28 -6.18
CA LEU A 81 1.58 14.84 -6.45
C LEU A 81 1.05 14.12 -5.20
N PRO A 82 -0.14 13.51 -5.23
CA PRO A 82 -0.80 12.94 -4.06
C PRO A 82 -0.24 11.55 -3.69
N VAL A 83 1.05 11.52 -3.34
CA VAL A 83 1.78 10.29 -3.00
C VAL A 83 1.28 9.68 -1.69
N GLU A 84 0.92 10.52 -0.72
CA GLU A 84 0.44 10.05 0.57
C GLU A 84 -0.96 9.44 0.45
N GLU A 85 -1.82 10.05 -0.36
CA GLU A 85 -3.20 9.65 -0.59
C GLU A 85 -3.22 8.32 -1.37
N ASP A 86 -2.35 8.15 -2.37
CA ASP A 86 -2.15 6.86 -3.05
C ASP A 86 -1.77 5.77 -2.02
N TYR A 87 -0.75 6.03 -1.19
CA TYR A 87 -0.34 5.11 -0.14
C TYR A 87 -1.50 4.77 0.82
N LEU A 88 -2.19 5.79 1.34
CA LEU A 88 -3.29 5.64 2.29
C LEU A 88 -4.51 4.95 1.67
N PHE A 89 -4.78 5.15 0.38
CA PHE A 89 -5.87 4.48 -0.32
C PHE A 89 -5.64 2.96 -0.35
N HIS A 90 -4.45 2.53 -0.79
CA HIS A 90 -4.07 1.12 -0.79
C HIS A 90 -4.01 0.54 0.62
N ARG A 91 -3.41 1.26 1.57
CA ARG A 91 -3.38 0.86 2.98
C ARG A 91 -4.78 0.64 3.54
N THR A 92 -5.72 1.53 3.24
CA THR A 92 -7.11 1.45 3.73
C THR A 92 -7.81 0.18 3.24
N ILE A 93 -7.59 -0.23 1.99
CA ILE A 93 -8.11 -1.49 1.44
C ILE A 93 -7.49 -2.68 2.17
N VAL A 94 -6.17 -2.66 2.41
CA VAL A 94 -5.49 -3.74 3.13
C VAL A 94 -5.93 -3.79 4.60
N GLU A 95 -6.15 -2.65 5.25
CA GLU A 95 -6.71 -2.58 6.61
C GLU A 95 -8.11 -3.20 6.67
N ALA A 96 -8.97 -2.91 5.69
CA ALA A 96 -10.32 -3.44 5.60
C ALA A 96 -10.40 -4.97 5.45
N CYS A 97 -9.28 -5.64 5.13
CA CYS A 97 -9.23 -7.10 5.12
C CYS A 97 -9.25 -7.71 6.52
N ASP A 98 -9.06 -6.92 7.59
CA ASP A 98 -9.03 -7.37 8.99
C ASP A 98 -8.07 -8.56 9.22
N ASN A 99 -6.92 -8.52 8.57
CA ASN A 99 -5.82 -9.45 8.80
C ASN A 99 -4.56 -8.67 9.18
N ARG A 100 -4.31 -8.58 10.49
CA ARG A 100 -3.19 -7.82 11.04
C ARG A 100 -1.83 -8.26 10.51
N LEU A 101 -1.66 -9.54 10.20
CA LEU A 101 -0.40 -10.02 9.63
C LEU A 101 -0.23 -9.55 8.18
N LEU A 102 -1.27 -9.63 7.35
CA LEU A 102 -1.21 -9.12 5.97
C LEU A 102 -0.94 -7.61 5.95
N LEU A 103 -1.60 -6.84 6.82
CA LEU A 103 -1.34 -5.41 6.95
C LEU A 103 0.13 -5.14 7.29
N ASN A 104 0.67 -5.81 8.30
CA ASN A 104 2.07 -5.61 8.71
C ASN A 104 3.06 -5.99 7.59
N LEU A 105 2.77 -7.05 6.82
CA LEU A 105 3.57 -7.42 5.66
C LEU A 105 3.51 -6.35 4.58
N TRP A 106 2.31 -5.87 4.23
CA TRP A 106 2.12 -4.82 3.23
C TRP A 106 2.83 -3.52 3.63
N VAL A 107 2.66 -3.07 4.87
CA VAL A 107 3.34 -1.86 5.39
C VAL A 107 4.86 -2.02 5.28
N SER A 108 5.40 -3.18 5.68
CA SER A 108 6.84 -3.45 5.57
C SER A 108 7.37 -3.40 4.14
N LEU A 109 6.54 -3.78 3.15
CA LEU A 109 6.90 -3.78 1.74
C LEU A 109 6.81 -2.37 1.12
N VAL A 110 5.85 -1.56 1.55
CA VAL A 110 5.49 -0.29 0.89
C VAL A 110 6.02 0.95 1.61
N GLU A 111 6.14 0.95 2.95
CA GLU A 111 6.53 2.11 3.74
C GLU A 111 7.95 2.62 3.39
N TYR A 112 8.85 1.71 3.04
CA TYR A 112 10.20 2.06 2.57
C TYR A 112 10.28 2.38 1.07
N ASN A 113 9.14 2.34 0.38
CA ASN A 113 9.05 2.43 -1.07
C ASN A 113 8.33 3.71 -1.56
N LYS A 114 8.06 4.69 -0.69
CA LYS A 114 7.45 5.98 -1.09
C LYS A 114 8.19 6.65 -2.25
N VAL A 115 9.52 6.54 -2.30
CA VAL A 115 10.33 7.05 -3.41
C VAL A 115 10.00 6.36 -4.74
N ALA A 116 9.72 5.06 -4.75
CA ALA A 116 9.34 4.39 -5.99
C ALA A 116 7.85 4.63 -6.33
N ILE A 117 6.95 4.76 -5.33
CA ILE A 117 5.58 5.28 -5.53
C ILE A 117 5.63 6.62 -6.28
N GLU A 118 6.38 7.57 -5.73
CA GLU A 118 6.56 8.90 -6.33
C GLU A 118 7.11 8.80 -7.77
N ARG A 119 8.14 7.98 -8.01
CA ARG A 119 8.69 7.77 -9.37
C ARG A 119 7.66 7.18 -10.33
N SER A 120 6.84 6.23 -9.89
CA SER A 120 5.78 5.65 -10.73
C SER A 120 4.73 6.68 -11.10
N LEU A 121 4.25 7.44 -10.11
CA LEU A 121 3.19 8.44 -10.31
C LEU A 121 3.65 9.62 -11.17
N LYS A 122 4.95 9.97 -11.15
CA LYS A 122 5.55 10.99 -12.03
C LYS A 122 5.66 10.59 -13.50
N ARG A 123 5.41 9.33 -13.87
CA ARG A 123 5.37 8.92 -15.29
C ARG A 123 4.27 9.69 -16.00
N GLU A 124 4.52 10.12 -17.23
CA GLU A 124 3.59 10.94 -18.01
C GLU A 124 2.19 10.33 -18.05
N GLY A 125 1.18 11.12 -17.65
CA GLY A 125 -0.23 10.71 -17.60
C GLY A 125 -0.60 9.70 -16.51
N ARG A 126 0.37 9.14 -15.76
CA ARG A 126 0.10 8.04 -14.80
C ARG A 126 -0.80 8.47 -13.66
N MET A 127 -0.54 9.62 -13.04
CA MET A 127 -1.33 10.11 -11.90
C MET A 127 -2.80 10.32 -12.29
N SER A 128 -3.06 10.96 -13.43
CA SER A 128 -4.44 11.18 -13.92
C SER A 128 -5.17 9.86 -14.17
N LEU A 129 -4.48 8.86 -14.74
CA LEU A 129 -5.02 7.51 -14.89
C LEU A 129 -5.26 6.84 -13.52
N ALA A 130 -4.36 7.02 -12.55
CA ALA A 130 -4.48 6.41 -11.22
C ALA A 130 -5.74 6.90 -10.51
N LEU A 131 -6.04 8.21 -10.57
CA LEU A 131 -7.27 8.77 -9.99
C LEU A 131 -8.54 8.14 -10.58
N ILE A 132 -8.57 7.91 -11.89
CA ILE A 132 -9.70 7.26 -12.56
C ILE A 132 -9.80 5.79 -12.13
N GLU A 133 -8.68 5.10 -12.01
CA GLU A 133 -8.63 3.71 -11.56
C GLU A 133 -9.06 3.55 -10.11
N HIS A 134 -8.59 4.42 -9.21
CA HIS A 134 -9.00 4.46 -7.80
C HIS A 134 -10.50 4.74 -7.67
N GLU A 135 -11.05 5.66 -8.47
CA GLU A 135 -12.49 5.91 -8.52
C GLU A 135 -13.28 4.66 -8.94
N ASN A 136 -12.81 3.92 -9.96
CA ASN A 136 -13.45 2.67 -10.37
C ASN A 136 -13.42 1.60 -9.27
N ILE A 137 -12.30 1.47 -8.55
CA ILE A 137 -12.16 0.55 -7.40
C ILE A 137 -13.14 0.95 -6.29
N TYR A 138 -13.16 2.23 -5.92
CA TYR A 138 -14.08 2.78 -4.92
C TYR A 138 -15.54 2.51 -5.28
N LEU A 139 -15.94 2.81 -6.52
CA LEU A 139 -17.32 2.62 -6.98
C LEU A 139 -17.74 1.15 -6.96
N ALA A 140 -16.84 0.23 -7.29
CA ALA A 140 -17.09 -1.20 -7.21
C ALA A 140 -17.25 -1.66 -5.75
N LEU A 141 -16.38 -1.22 -4.84
CA LEU A 141 -16.46 -1.52 -3.42
C LEU A 141 -17.74 -0.95 -2.78
N LYS A 142 -18.11 0.30 -3.12
CA LYS A 142 -19.35 0.94 -2.68
C LYS A 142 -20.59 0.17 -3.12
N LYS A 143 -20.58 -0.38 -4.35
CA LYS A 143 -21.65 -1.23 -4.88
C LYS A 143 -21.59 -2.67 -4.35
N ARG A 144 -20.61 -3.00 -3.51
CA ARG A 144 -20.33 -4.36 -3.03
C ARG A 144 -20.09 -5.36 -4.17
N ASP A 145 -19.64 -4.88 -5.33
CA ASP A 145 -19.32 -5.72 -6.48
C ASP A 145 -17.85 -6.16 -6.39
N CYS A 146 -17.60 -7.22 -5.63
CA CYS A 146 -16.25 -7.73 -5.41
C CYS A 146 -15.55 -8.12 -6.72
N LYS A 147 -16.31 -8.68 -7.67
CA LYS A 147 -15.73 -9.10 -8.96
C LYS A 147 -15.20 -7.90 -9.73
N GLN A 148 -15.96 -6.81 -9.79
CA GLN A 148 -15.50 -5.58 -10.45
C GLN A 148 -14.36 -4.90 -9.67
N ALA A 149 -14.41 -4.91 -8.33
CA ALA A 149 -13.34 -4.34 -7.52
C ALA A 149 -12.00 -5.05 -7.78
N MET A 150 -12.02 -6.39 -7.83
CA MET A 150 -10.85 -7.21 -8.14
C MET A 150 -10.30 -6.94 -9.56
N LEU A 151 -11.18 -6.83 -10.55
CA LEU A 151 -10.78 -6.51 -11.93
C LEU A 151 -10.15 -5.11 -12.03
N ALA A 152 -10.76 -4.11 -11.38
CA ALA A 152 -10.28 -2.74 -11.36
C ALA A 152 -8.91 -2.63 -10.66
N MET A 153 -8.75 -3.29 -9.50
CA MET A 153 -7.49 -3.31 -8.77
C MET A 153 -6.38 -4.05 -9.53
N SER A 154 -6.68 -5.19 -10.15
CA SER A 154 -5.67 -5.92 -10.96
C SER A 154 -5.12 -5.04 -12.09
N ARG A 155 -6.00 -4.35 -12.81
CA ARG A 155 -5.62 -3.44 -13.90
C ARG A 155 -4.80 -2.26 -13.38
N HIS A 156 -5.24 -1.65 -12.28
CA HIS A 156 -4.50 -0.55 -11.64
C HIS A 156 -3.07 -0.98 -11.27
N LEU A 157 -2.90 -2.14 -10.63
CA LEU A 157 -1.60 -2.64 -10.20
C LEU A 157 -0.69 -3.02 -11.37
N GLU A 158 -1.26 -3.50 -12.48
CA GLU A 158 -0.52 -3.73 -13.73
C GLU A 158 0.02 -2.42 -14.33
N ASN A 159 -0.70 -1.31 -14.16
CA ASN A 159 -0.27 0.02 -14.59
C ASN A 159 0.66 0.71 -13.57
N SER A 160 0.71 0.24 -12.32
CA SER A 160 1.50 0.83 -11.21
C SER A 160 2.89 0.20 -10.99
N ARG A 161 3.42 -0.57 -11.96
CA ARG A 161 4.73 -1.25 -11.83
C ARG A 161 5.90 -0.26 -11.74
N PHE A 162 6.85 -0.53 -10.83
CA PHE A 162 8.06 0.28 -10.55
C PHE A 162 9.29 -0.16 -11.31
#